data_AF-W2SUW9-F1
#
_entry.id   AF-W2SUW9-F1
#
_cell.length_a   1.000
_cell.length_b   1.000
_cell.length_c   1.000
_cell.angle_alpha   90.00
_cell.angle_beta   90.00
_cell.angle_gamma   90.00
#
_symmetry.space_group_name_H-M   'P 1'
#
loop_
_entity.id
_entity.type
_entity.pdbx_description
1 polymer ?
#
loop_
_entity_poly.entity_id
_entity_poly.type
_entity_poly.pdbx_seq_one_letter_code
_entity_poly.pdbx_strand_id
1 'polypeptide(L)'
;SLINRIEKWQEEARAAIEECKSEDSKASSVDLRELVERGEGFDVRLDEIDQLWRTIEMREWSAQAKLVLEWTTTDDMENDDEFLSRERWKADDILRLISEGSRLFPSDSPSSPLNCLHSRLKTALLAESKVERLFADPSSAEGDLDSLWSEIRESDWLNSKVMDNMREELLRVRAVRERTTHKETTLCDCLELVKACEESKFLLNSELHKKILLDRDGLLKFTQRLMNLFQKPSSYYNLVEIIRDRDDIAALVEGQ
;
A
#
# COMPACT_ATOMS: atom_id res chain seq x y z
N SER A 1 -56.06 -15.91 10.70
CA SER A 1 -55.59 -16.99 11.59
C SER A 1 -54.07 -16.92 11.67
N LEU A 2 -53.42 -17.60 12.63
CA LEU A 2 -51.96 -17.72 12.68
C LEU A 2 -51.41 -18.38 11.40
N ILE A 3 -52.11 -19.41 10.92
CA ILE A 3 -51.76 -20.19 9.72
C ILE A 3 -51.67 -19.29 8.48
N ASN A 4 -52.67 -18.42 8.23
CA ASN A 4 -52.63 -17.52 7.08
C ASN A 4 -51.48 -16.49 7.17
N ARG A 5 -51.01 -16.15 8.37
CA ARG A 5 -49.86 -15.24 8.55
C ARG A 5 -48.54 -15.96 8.23
N ILE A 6 -48.42 -17.23 8.61
CA ILE A 6 -47.27 -18.08 8.30
C ILE A 6 -47.21 -18.33 6.79
N GLU A 7 -48.32 -18.72 6.16
CA GLU A 7 -48.37 -18.97 4.70
C GLU A 7 -47.96 -17.74 3.89
N LYS A 8 -48.50 -16.56 4.25
CA LYS A 8 -48.12 -15.30 3.60
C LYS A 8 -46.63 -14.98 3.79
N TRP A 9 -46.09 -15.21 4.98
CA TRP A 9 -44.67 -15.01 5.25
C TRP A 9 -43.79 -15.99 4.45
N GLN A 10 -44.19 -17.25 4.31
CA GLN A 10 -43.47 -18.23 3.50
C GLN A 10 -43.45 -17.86 2.01
N GLU A 11 -44.54 -17.32 1.48
CA GLU A 11 -44.57 -16.77 0.11
C GLU A 11 -43.63 -15.58 -0.05
N GLU A 12 -43.65 -14.62 0.90
CA GLU A 12 -42.71 -13.48 0.92
C GLU A 12 -41.25 -13.96 0.99
N ALA A 13 -40.93 -14.94 1.84
CA ALA A 13 -39.60 -15.51 1.99
C ALA A 13 -39.09 -16.17 0.70
N ARG A 14 -39.93 -17.02 0.08
CA ARG A 14 -39.56 -17.70 -1.18
C ARG A 14 -39.37 -16.72 -2.32
N ALA A 15 -40.23 -15.70 -2.42
CA ALA A 15 -40.07 -14.64 -3.41
C ALA A 15 -38.75 -13.89 -3.24
N ALA A 16 -38.39 -13.53 -2.01
CA ALA A 16 -37.13 -12.86 -1.69
C ALA A 16 -35.91 -13.74 -2.01
N ILE A 17 -35.95 -15.03 -1.70
CA ILE A 17 -34.88 -15.99 -2.03
C ILE A 17 -34.70 -16.11 -3.55
N GLU A 18 -35.79 -16.23 -4.32
CA GLU A 18 -35.71 -16.30 -5.78
C GLU A 18 -35.20 -14.99 -6.40
N GLU A 19 -35.63 -13.85 -5.89
CA GLU A 19 -35.13 -12.55 -6.35
C GLU A 19 -33.61 -12.44 -6.14
N CYS A 20 -33.10 -12.96 -5.01
CA CYS A 20 -31.67 -12.96 -4.68
C CYS A 20 -30.82 -13.86 -5.58
N LYS A 21 -31.41 -14.78 -6.36
CA LYS A 21 -30.67 -15.57 -7.36
C LYS A 21 -30.37 -14.78 -8.63
N SER A 22 -31.04 -13.64 -8.85
CA SER A 22 -30.74 -12.75 -9.97
C SER A 22 -29.56 -11.83 -9.64
N GLU A 23 -28.64 -11.64 -10.60
CA GLU A 23 -27.46 -10.78 -10.42
C GLU A 23 -27.83 -9.30 -10.19
N ASP A 24 -29.03 -8.87 -10.61
CA ASP A 24 -29.57 -7.51 -10.48
C ASP A 24 -30.44 -7.30 -9.22
N SER A 25 -30.42 -8.24 -8.27
CA SER A 25 -31.27 -8.19 -7.07
C SER A 25 -31.02 -6.92 -6.24
N LYS A 26 -32.08 -6.12 -6.05
CA LYS A 26 -32.08 -4.90 -5.23
C LYS A 26 -32.37 -5.16 -3.74
N ALA A 27 -32.72 -6.38 -3.37
CA ALA A 27 -33.04 -6.72 -1.99
C ALA A 27 -31.83 -6.46 -1.08
N SER A 28 -32.01 -5.67 -0.02
CA SER A 28 -30.95 -5.39 0.95
C SER A 28 -30.75 -6.59 1.89
N SER A 29 -29.53 -6.80 2.39
CA SER A 29 -29.27 -7.77 3.47
C SER A 29 -30.05 -7.42 4.75
N VAL A 30 -30.35 -6.14 4.96
CA VAL A 30 -31.18 -5.65 6.07
C VAL A 30 -32.62 -6.15 5.93
N ASP A 31 -33.21 -6.02 4.75
CA ASP A 31 -34.60 -6.44 4.49
C ASP A 31 -34.76 -7.97 4.70
N LEU A 32 -33.75 -8.75 4.29
CA LEU A 32 -33.74 -10.20 4.51
C LEU A 32 -33.64 -10.58 5.99
N ARG A 33 -32.84 -9.84 6.78
CA ARG A 33 -32.72 -10.04 8.24
C ARG A 33 -34.01 -9.71 8.96
N GLU A 34 -34.67 -8.61 8.61
CA GLU A 34 -36.00 -8.28 9.15
C GLU A 34 -37.03 -9.37 8.81
N LEU A 35 -36.93 -9.96 7.61
CA LEU A 35 -37.82 -11.04 7.19
C LEU A 35 -37.57 -12.32 8.00
N VAL A 36 -36.32 -12.63 8.31
CA VAL A 36 -35.92 -13.72 9.22
C VAL A 36 -36.47 -13.48 10.63
N GLU A 37 -36.28 -12.30 11.21
CA GLU A 37 -36.76 -11.97 12.57
C GLU A 37 -38.28 -12.12 12.69
N ARG A 38 -39.03 -11.70 11.67
CA ARG A 38 -40.49 -11.93 11.59
C ARG A 38 -40.82 -13.42 11.55
N GLY A 39 -40.00 -14.23 10.87
CA GLY A 39 -40.13 -15.68 10.78
C GLY A 39 -39.90 -16.39 12.11
N GLU A 40 -38.83 -16.03 12.81
CA GLU A 40 -38.48 -16.58 14.13
C GLU A 40 -39.56 -16.30 15.19
N GLY A 41 -40.32 -15.21 15.01
CA GLY A 41 -41.45 -14.85 15.87
C GLY A 41 -42.68 -15.78 15.80
N PHE A 42 -42.72 -16.75 14.88
CA PHE A 42 -43.86 -17.68 14.76
C PHE A 42 -43.79 -18.89 15.70
N ASP A 43 -42.71 -19.09 16.46
CA ASP A 43 -42.48 -20.23 17.38
C ASP A 43 -42.73 -21.60 16.72
N VAL A 44 -42.42 -21.69 15.42
CA VAL A 44 -42.51 -22.89 14.59
C VAL A 44 -41.23 -22.98 13.78
N ARG A 45 -40.71 -24.19 13.58
CA ARG A 45 -39.54 -24.41 12.71
C ARG A 45 -39.97 -24.26 11.25
N LEU A 46 -39.44 -23.24 10.59
CA LEU A 46 -39.70 -22.94 9.19
C LEU A 46 -38.39 -23.09 8.40
N ASP A 47 -38.36 -24.02 7.44
CA ASP A 47 -37.17 -24.27 6.61
C ASP A 47 -36.76 -23.04 5.80
N GLU A 48 -37.72 -22.15 5.50
CA GLU A 48 -37.46 -20.88 4.84
C GLU A 48 -36.55 -19.96 5.67
N ILE A 49 -36.55 -20.03 7.01
CA ILE A 49 -35.65 -19.25 7.86
C ILE A 49 -34.19 -19.68 7.62
N ASP A 50 -33.94 -20.99 7.63
CA ASP A 50 -32.60 -21.54 7.37
C ASP A 50 -32.12 -21.19 5.95
N GLN A 51 -33.04 -21.21 4.97
CA GLN A 51 -32.74 -20.80 3.59
C GLN A 51 -32.42 -19.31 3.48
N LEU A 52 -33.18 -18.43 4.14
CA LEU A 52 -32.92 -16.99 4.17
C LEU A 52 -31.56 -16.67 4.81
N TRP A 53 -31.24 -17.29 5.95
CA TRP A 53 -29.93 -17.15 6.59
C TRP A 53 -28.80 -17.55 5.64
N ARG A 54 -28.94 -18.70 4.96
CA ARG A 54 -27.95 -19.13 3.98
C ARG A 54 -27.82 -18.15 2.82
N THR A 55 -28.92 -17.58 2.33
CA THR A 55 -28.90 -16.55 1.28
C THR A 55 -28.19 -15.29 1.75
N ILE A 56 -28.42 -14.84 2.98
CA ILE A 56 -27.71 -13.68 3.58
C ILE A 56 -26.21 -13.95 3.62
N GLU A 57 -25.79 -15.10 4.18
CA GLU A 57 -24.37 -15.49 4.27
C GLU A 57 -23.71 -15.52 2.88
N MET A 58 -24.36 -16.11 1.88
CA MET A 58 -23.84 -16.20 0.51
C MET A 58 -23.66 -14.82 -0.14
N ARG A 59 -24.56 -13.87 0.13
CA ARG A 59 -24.48 -12.50 -0.42
C ARG A 59 -23.43 -11.66 0.27
N GLU A 60 -23.37 -11.71 1.59
CA GLU A 60 -22.34 -11.00 2.37
C GLU A 60 -20.94 -11.48 1.99
N TRP A 61 -20.77 -12.80 1.87
CA TRP A 61 -19.53 -13.40 1.38
C TRP A 61 -19.18 -12.91 -0.03
N SER A 62 -20.15 -12.92 -0.96
CA SER A 62 -19.92 -12.51 -2.35
C SER A 62 -19.53 -11.04 -2.46
N ALA A 63 -20.12 -10.16 -1.63
CA ALA A 63 -19.77 -8.75 -1.56
C ALA A 63 -18.32 -8.56 -1.06
N GLN A 64 -17.92 -9.28 -0.02
CA GLN A 64 -16.55 -9.24 0.50
C GLN A 64 -15.54 -9.79 -0.51
N ALA A 65 -15.84 -10.92 -1.14
CA ALA A 65 -15.01 -11.50 -2.20
C ALA A 65 -14.82 -10.52 -3.35
N LYS A 66 -15.90 -9.82 -3.75
CA LYS A 66 -15.86 -8.80 -4.80
C LYS A 66 -14.92 -7.65 -4.46
N LEU A 67 -14.96 -7.13 -3.24
CA LEU A 67 -14.05 -6.05 -2.79
C LEU A 67 -12.57 -6.43 -2.95
N VAL A 68 -12.22 -7.67 -2.62
CA VAL A 68 -10.84 -8.18 -2.77
C VAL A 68 -10.47 -8.37 -4.23
N LEU A 69 -11.38 -8.93 -5.04
CA LEU A 69 -11.14 -9.24 -6.44
C LEU A 69 -11.07 -8.00 -7.33
N GLU A 70 -11.85 -6.96 -7.01
CA GLU A 70 -11.88 -5.68 -7.73
C GLU A 70 -10.78 -4.72 -7.27
N TRP A 71 -10.02 -5.07 -6.23
CA TRP A 71 -8.87 -4.27 -5.85
C TRP A 71 -7.87 -4.22 -7.01
N THR A 72 -7.50 -3.02 -7.43
CA THR A 72 -6.56 -2.80 -8.53
C THR A 72 -5.61 -1.66 -8.20
N THR A 73 -4.43 -1.74 -8.80
CA THR A 73 -3.43 -0.68 -8.69
C THR A 73 -3.84 0.50 -9.58
N THR A 74 -3.89 1.71 -9.02
CA THR A 74 -4.09 2.95 -9.80
C THR A 74 -2.77 3.45 -10.35
N ASP A 75 -2.78 4.18 -11.46
CA ASP A 75 -1.57 4.80 -12.00
C ASP A 75 -0.96 5.77 -10.97
N ASP A 76 0.38 5.77 -10.88
CA ASP A 76 1.16 6.64 -9.99
C ASP A 76 0.78 6.62 -8.50
N MET A 77 0.13 5.56 -8.01
CA MET A 77 -0.32 5.48 -6.61
C MET A 77 0.78 5.67 -5.58
N GLU A 78 2.03 5.36 -5.97
CA GLU A 78 3.20 5.43 -5.10
C GLU A 78 3.59 6.89 -4.80
N ASN A 79 3.06 7.85 -5.55
CA ASN A 79 3.25 9.28 -5.33
C ASN A 79 2.15 9.88 -4.44
N ASP A 80 1.17 9.08 -4.01
CA ASP A 80 0.14 9.51 -3.08
C ASP A 80 0.70 9.54 -1.65
N ASP A 81 0.42 10.61 -0.90
CA ASP A 81 0.77 10.75 0.51
C ASP A 81 0.18 9.60 1.35
N GLU A 82 -0.95 9.03 0.92
CA GLU A 82 -1.63 7.93 1.59
C GLU A 82 -1.14 6.53 1.16
N PHE A 83 -0.12 6.42 0.30
CA PHE A 83 0.33 5.14 -0.28
C PHE A 83 0.63 4.06 0.79
N LEU A 84 1.34 4.45 1.85
CA LEU A 84 1.68 3.53 2.96
C LEU A 84 0.48 3.23 3.87
N SER A 85 -0.45 4.17 4.02
CA SER A 85 -1.64 4.02 4.88
C SER A 85 -2.84 3.37 4.17
N ARG A 86 -2.75 3.12 2.86
CA ARG A 86 -3.83 2.52 2.06
C ARG A 86 -4.24 1.15 2.62
N GLU A 87 -5.55 0.93 2.67
CA GLU A 87 -6.14 -0.31 3.19
C GLU A 87 -5.77 -1.51 2.31
N ARG A 88 -5.26 -2.56 2.98
CA ARG A 88 -4.77 -3.81 2.38
C ARG A 88 -5.18 -4.99 3.24
N TRP A 89 -5.33 -6.15 2.61
CA TRP A 89 -5.90 -7.34 3.23
C TRP A 89 -4.81 -8.24 3.81
N LYS A 90 -5.03 -8.81 5.00
CA LYS A 90 -4.12 -9.81 5.55
C LYS A 90 -4.39 -11.18 4.94
N ALA A 91 -3.35 -11.98 4.77
CA ALA A 91 -3.47 -13.35 4.25
C ALA A 91 -4.45 -14.20 5.07
N ASP A 92 -4.42 -14.07 6.41
CA ASP A 92 -5.32 -14.81 7.32
C ASP A 92 -6.80 -14.47 7.09
N ASP A 93 -7.11 -13.21 6.81
CA ASP A 93 -8.49 -12.77 6.54
C ASP A 93 -8.98 -13.35 5.21
N ILE A 94 -8.12 -13.38 4.19
CA ILE A 94 -8.45 -14.00 2.89
C ILE A 94 -8.57 -15.52 3.02
N LEU A 95 -7.72 -16.18 3.80
CA LEU A 95 -7.85 -17.62 4.06
C LEU A 95 -9.16 -17.97 4.77
N ARG A 96 -9.59 -17.13 5.72
CA ARG A 96 -10.90 -17.27 6.37
C ARG A 96 -12.03 -17.10 5.36
N LEU A 97 -11.97 -16.03 4.55
CA LEU A 97 -12.95 -15.77 3.50
C LEU A 97 -13.03 -16.95 2.52
N ILE A 98 -11.89 -17.50 2.10
CA ILE A 98 -11.83 -18.69 1.26
C ILE A 98 -12.51 -19.89 1.94
N SER A 99 -12.18 -20.16 3.21
CA SER A 99 -12.76 -21.28 3.96
C SER A 99 -14.28 -21.16 4.10
N GLU A 100 -14.78 -19.96 4.35
CA GLU A 100 -16.22 -19.67 4.39
C GLU A 100 -16.86 -19.88 3.01
N GLY A 101 -16.20 -19.41 1.95
CA GLY A 101 -16.63 -19.58 0.57
C GLY A 101 -16.73 -21.04 0.16
N SER A 102 -15.77 -21.89 0.56
CA SER A 102 -15.80 -23.33 0.29
C SER A 102 -16.99 -24.03 0.97
N ARG A 103 -17.42 -23.57 2.15
CA ARG A 103 -18.61 -24.08 2.85
C ARG A 103 -19.89 -23.66 2.12
N LEU A 104 -19.94 -22.42 1.63
CA LEU A 104 -21.13 -21.82 1.02
C LEU A 104 -21.34 -22.25 -0.44
N PHE A 105 -20.25 -22.35 -1.20
CA PHE A 105 -20.20 -22.61 -2.63
C PHE A 105 -19.32 -23.83 -2.93
N PRO A 106 -19.86 -25.06 -2.86
CA PRO A 106 -19.13 -26.29 -3.18
C PRO A 106 -18.86 -26.48 -4.69
N SER A 107 -18.81 -25.39 -5.48
CA SER A 107 -18.71 -25.42 -6.94
C SER A 107 -17.24 -25.40 -7.41
N ASP A 108 -16.87 -26.40 -8.22
CA ASP A 108 -15.54 -26.61 -8.78
C ASP A 108 -15.23 -25.78 -10.04
N SER A 109 -16.05 -24.78 -10.41
CA SER A 109 -15.77 -23.99 -11.60
C SER A 109 -14.47 -23.19 -11.41
N PRO A 110 -13.48 -23.30 -12.31
CA PRO A 110 -12.23 -22.55 -12.20
C PRO A 110 -12.43 -21.02 -12.28
N SER A 111 -13.56 -20.55 -12.84
CA SER A 111 -13.95 -19.14 -12.87
C SER A 111 -14.77 -18.71 -11.65
N SER A 112 -14.97 -19.59 -10.66
CA SER A 112 -15.69 -19.21 -9.44
C SER A 112 -14.91 -18.14 -8.67
N PRO A 113 -15.59 -17.18 -8.03
CA PRO A 113 -14.93 -16.18 -7.19
C PRO A 113 -14.00 -16.79 -6.13
N LEU A 114 -14.37 -17.97 -5.60
CA LEU A 114 -13.55 -18.74 -4.66
C LEU A 114 -12.21 -19.15 -5.26
N ASN A 115 -12.21 -19.72 -6.47
CA ASN A 115 -10.98 -20.12 -7.16
C ASN A 115 -10.15 -18.91 -7.59
N CYS A 116 -10.80 -17.80 -7.97
CA CYS A 116 -10.13 -16.52 -8.21
C CYS A 116 -9.42 -16.00 -6.96
N LEU A 117 -10.07 -16.04 -5.78
CA LEU A 117 -9.46 -15.65 -4.51
C LEU A 117 -8.25 -16.52 -4.17
N HIS A 118 -8.37 -17.84 -4.29
CA HIS A 118 -7.25 -18.78 -4.10
C HIS A 118 -6.06 -18.46 -5.00
N SER A 119 -6.31 -18.27 -6.30
CA SER A 119 -5.28 -17.97 -7.30
C SER A 119 -4.60 -16.62 -7.02
N ARG A 120 -5.40 -15.61 -6.64
CA ARG A 120 -4.92 -14.27 -6.31
C ARG A 120 -4.05 -14.30 -5.06
N LEU A 121 -4.49 -14.96 -3.98
CA LEU A 121 -3.69 -15.13 -2.77
C LEU A 121 -2.38 -15.87 -3.06
N LYS A 122 -2.43 -16.96 -3.82
CA LYS A 122 -1.22 -17.70 -4.21
C LYS A 122 -0.23 -16.81 -4.95
N THR A 123 -0.70 -16.00 -5.90
CA THR A 123 0.14 -15.06 -6.65
C THR A 123 0.79 -14.04 -5.72
N ALA A 124 0.05 -13.50 -4.77
CA ALA A 124 0.59 -12.52 -3.81
C ALA A 124 1.64 -13.13 -2.87
N LEU A 125 1.43 -14.36 -2.37
CA LEU A 125 2.44 -15.06 -1.56
C LEU A 125 3.72 -15.38 -2.36
N LEU A 126 3.60 -15.66 -3.66
CA LEU A 126 4.75 -15.82 -4.54
C LEU A 126 5.49 -14.49 -4.76
N ALA A 127 4.77 -13.37 -4.84
CA ALA A 127 5.36 -12.03 -4.89
C ALA A 127 6.15 -11.73 -3.62
N GLU A 128 5.59 -12.01 -2.43
CA GLU A 128 6.32 -11.88 -1.16
C GLU A 128 7.62 -12.70 -1.17
N SER A 129 7.56 -13.94 -1.64
CA SER A 129 8.75 -14.81 -1.74
C SER A 129 9.80 -14.26 -2.71
N LYS A 130 9.43 -13.43 -3.70
CA LYS A 130 10.39 -12.73 -4.57
C LYS A 130 11.02 -11.55 -3.85
N VAL A 131 10.22 -10.78 -3.11
CA VAL A 131 10.71 -9.66 -2.28
C VAL A 131 11.70 -10.16 -1.23
N GLU A 132 11.37 -11.23 -0.49
CA GLU A 132 12.29 -11.80 0.50
C GLU A 132 13.63 -12.20 -0.12
N ARG A 133 13.60 -12.82 -1.31
CA ARG A 133 14.83 -13.20 -2.03
C ARG A 133 15.65 -11.99 -2.43
N LEU A 134 15.03 -10.94 -2.95
CA LEU A 134 15.71 -9.69 -3.29
C LEU A 134 16.33 -9.04 -2.04
N PHE A 135 15.58 -9.00 -0.94
CA PHE A 135 16.05 -8.44 0.34
C PHE A 135 17.11 -9.31 1.03
N ALA A 136 17.19 -10.60 0.72
CA ALA A 136 18.27 -11.47 1.18
C ALA A 136 19.53 -11.38 0.32
N ASP A 137 19.43 -10.96 -0.95
CA ASP A 137 20.57 -10.90 -1.87
C ASP A 137 21.46 -9.66 -1.59
N PRO A 138 22.73 -9.83 -1.18
CA PRO A 138 23.63 -8.71 -0.94
C PRO A 138 24.15 -8.05 -2.23
N SER A 139 23.96 -8.69 -3.39
CA SER A 139 24.37 -8.17 -4.70
C SER A 139 23.27 -7.40 -5.42
N SER A 140 22.06 -7.34 -4.83
CA SER A 140 20.94 -6.59 -5.37
C SER A 140 21.26 -5.10 -5.50
N ALA A 141 20.91 -4.55 -6.65
CA ALA A 141 21.12 -3.16 -6.99
C ALA A 141 19.79 -2.38 -7.02
N GLU A 142 19.92 -1.07 -7.07
CA GLU A 142 18.80 -0.12 -7.10
C GLU A 142 17.78 -0.41 -8.22
N GLY A 143 18.24 -0.81 -9.41
CA GLY A 143 17.37 -1.13 -10.54
C GLY A 143 16.57 -2.43 -10.36
N ASP A 144 17.04 -3.35 -9.51
CA ASP A 144 16.33 -4.59 -9.24
C ASP A 144 15.05 -4.34 -8.43
N LEU A 145 15.04 -3.30 -7.61
CA LEU A 145 13.88 -2.88 -6.82
C LEU A 145 12.73 -2.43 -7.73
N ASP A 146 13.00 -1.54 -8.68
CA ASP A 146 11.98 -1.04 -9.63
C ASP A 146 11.50 -2.14 -10.58
N SER A 147 12.43 -3.00 -11.04
CA SER A 147 12.11 -4.14 -11.89
C SER A 147 11.19 -5.11 -11.17
N LEU A 148 11.50 -5.46 -9.92
CA LEU A 148 10.65 -6.34 -9.13
C LEU A 148 9.30 -5.70 -8.84
N TRP A 149 9.28 -4.42 -8.44
CA TRP A 149 8.04 -3.70 -8.17
C TRP A 149 7.10 -3.74 -9.37
N SER A 150 7.60 -3.46 -10.57
CA SER A 150 6.82 -3.50 -11.80
C SER A 150 6.21 -4.88 -12.08
N GLU A 151 6.88 -5.96 -11.68
CA GLU A 151 6.38 -7.33 -11.82
C GLU A 151 5.30 -7.67 -10.79
N ILE A 152 5.47 -7.22 -9.54
CA ILE A 152 4.63 -7.63 -8.42
C ILE A 152 3.55 -6.62 -8.04
N ARG A 153 3.50 -5.46 -8.71
CA ARG A 153 2.62 -4.33 -8.38
C ARG A 153 1.17 -4.74 -8.15
N GLU A 154 0.64 -5.62 -9.01
CA GLU A 154 -0.73 -6.15 -8.93
C GLU A 154 -1.02 -6.95 -7.65
N SER A 155 0.01 -7.35 -6.91
CA SER A 155 -0.08 -8.04 -5.62
C SER A 155 -0.02 -7.08 -4.41
N ASP A 156 0.03 -5.77 -4.64
CA ASP A 156 0.11 -4.76 -3.57
C ASP A 156 -1.12 -4.70 -2.65
N TRP A 157 -2.22 -5.38 -3.01
CA TRP A 157 -3.40 -5.51 -2.17
C TRP A 157 -3.15 -6.29 -0.87
N LEU A 158 -2.08 -7.09 -0.81
CA LEU A 158 -1.74 -7.92 0.34
C LEU A 158 -0.95 -7.12 1.38
N ASN A 159 -1.39 -7.21 2.63
CA ASN A 159 -0.74 -6.64 3.80
C ASN A 159 0.18 -7.69 4.43
N SER A 160 1.48 -7.40 4.38
CA SER A 160 2.49 -8.15 5.12
C SER A 160 3.72 -7.29 5.36
N LYS A 161 4.47 -7.66 6.40
CA LYS A 161 5.73 -6.99 6.74
C LYS A 161 6.74 -6.99 5.59
N VAL A 162 6.77 -8.05 4.78
CA VAL A 162 7.67 -8.17 3.64
C VAL A 162 7.31 -7.12 2.58
N MET A 163 6.02 -7.01 2.24
CA MET A 163 5.55 -6.01 1.28
C MET A 163 5.65 -4.59 1.84
N ASP A 164 5.43 -4.37 3.14
CA ASP A 164 5.61 -3.06 3.78
C ASP A 164 7.06 -2.58 3.66
N ASN A 165 8.03 -3.44 3.96
CA ASN A 165 9.45 -3.11 3.77
C ASN A 165 9.78 -2.75 2.31
N MET A 166 9.18 -3.46 1.35
CA MET A 166 9.33 -3.16 -0.08
C MET A 166 8.79 -1.78 -0.42
N ARG A 167 7.59 -1.43 0.05
CA ARG A 167 6.97 -0.11 -0.16
C ARG A 167 7.81 1.01 0.42
N GLU A 168 8.29 0.85 1.64
CA GLU A 168 9.15 1.83 2.31
C GLU A 168 10.48 2.04 1.58
N GLU A 169 11.14 0.95 1.16
CA GLU A 169 12.38 1.05 0.37
C GLU A 169 12.13 1.71 -1.00
N LEU A 170 11.01 1.39 -1.67
CA LEU A 170 10.64 2.00 -2.94
C LEU A 170 10.51 3.52 -2.81
N LEU A 171 9.78 4.00 -1.79
CA LEU A 171 9.63 5.42 -1.52
C LEU A 171 10.96 6.08 -1.19
N ARG A 172 11.79 5.43 -0.36
CA ARG A 172 13.11 5.95 0.04
C ARG A 172 14.02 6.13 -1.18
N VAL A 173 14.10 5.13 -2.06
CA VAL A 173 14.88 5.19 -3.30
C VAL A 173 14.37 6.31 -4.22
N ARG A 174 13.05 6.41 -4.42
CA ARG A 174 12.45 7.45 -5.25
C ARG A 174 12.69 8.86 -4.71
N ALA A 175 12.52 9.07 -3.41
CA ALA A 175 12.74 10.36 -2.77
C ALA A 175 14.19 10.85 -2.93
N VAL A 176 15.17 9.94 -2.78
CA VAL A 176 16.59 10.28 -2.99
C VAL A 176 16.83 10.63 -4.46
N ARG A 177 16.32 9.83 -5.40
CA ARG A 177 16.45 10.14 -6.84
C ARG A 177 15.90 11.50 -7.18
N GLU A 178 14.65 11.78 -6.82
CA GLU A 178 13.99 13.05 -7.14
C GLU A 178 14.78 14.25 -6.63
N ARG A 179 15.29 14.19 -5.39
CA ARG A 179 16.15 15.24 -4.82
C ARG A 179 17.45 15.44 -5.59
N THR A 180 17.98 14.41 -6.24
CA THR A 180 19.23 14.49 -7.03
C THR A 180 19.03 14.94 -8.48
N THR A 181 17.81 14.88 -9.03
CA THR A 181 17.57 15.17 -10.46
C THR A 181 17.41 16.66 -10.76
N HIS A 182 16.97 17.48 -9.80
CA HIS A 182 16.42 18.82 -10.11
C HIS A 182 16.86 19.99 -9.20
N LYS A 183 17.94 19.89 -8.42
CA LYS A 183 18.36 21.00 -7.54
C LYS A 183 19.86 21.24 -7.50
N GLU A 184 20.22 22.53 -7.43
CA GLU A 184 21.52 22.94 -6.89
C GLU A 184 21.63 22.36 -5.48
N THR A 185 22.54 21.41 -5.29
CA THR A 185 22.64 20.65 -4.05
C THR A 185 23.60 21.39 -3.11
N THR A 186 23.11 21.84 -1.96
CA THR A 186 23.97 22.46 -0.95
C THR A 186 24.77 21.40 -0.20
N LEU A 187 25.78 21.82 0.57
CA LEU A 187 26.53 20.88 1.41
C LEU A 187 25.61 20.19 2.45
N CYS A 188 24.65 20.92 3.00
CA CYS A 188 23.66 20.36 3.93
C CYS A 188 22.79 19.31 3.24
N ASP A 189 22.30 19.59 2.03
CA ASP A 189 21.54 18.62 1.23
C ASP A 189 22.35 17.36 0.96
N CYS A 190 23.63 17.49 0.61
CA CYS A 190 24.51 16.33 0.41
C CYS A 190 24.63 15.49 1.69
N LEU A 191 24.78 16.10 2.86
CA LEU A 191 24.88 15.37 4.12
C LEU A 191 23.57 14.62 4.46
N GLU A 192 22.42 15.24 4.22
CA GLU A 192 21.12 14.60 4.38
C GLU A 192 20.93 13.44 3.39
N LEU A 193 21.31 13.62 2.13
CA LEU A 193 21.21 12.60 1.10
C LEU A 193 22.14 11.41 1.37
N VAL A 194 23.36 11.65 1.87
CA VAL A 194 24.26 10.56 2.33
C VAL A 194 23.57 9.75 3.42
N LYS A 195 23.00 10.41 4.43
CA LYS A 195 22.29 9.72 5.51
C LYS A 195 21.10 8.90 4.97
N ALA A 196 20.31 9.48 4.05
CA ALA A 196 19.20 8.77 3.42
C ALA A 196 19.66 7.56 2.60
N CYS A 197 20.82 7.63 1.93
CA CYS A 197 21.43 6.49 1.25
C CYS A 197 21.89 5.41 2.23
N GLU A 198 22.46 5.79 3.37
CA GLU A 198 22.92 4.85 4.40
C GLU A 198 21.77 4.09 5.08
N GLU A 199 20.58 4.71 5.14
CA GLU A 199 19.36 4.10 5.68
C GLU A 199 18.69 3.11 4.71
N SER A 200 19.04 3.12 3.41
CA SER A 200 18.49 2.19 2.41
C SER A 200 19.45 1.06 2.10
N LYS A 201 18.94 -0.17 2.05
CA LYS A 201 19.72 -1.33 1.58
C LYS A 201 20.20 -1.17 0.14
N PHE A 202 19.35 -0.60 -0.73
CA PHE A 202 19.59 -0.55 -2.17
C PHE A 202 20.41 0.67 -2.61
N LEU A 203 20.44 1.72 -1.79
CA LEU A 203 21.27 2.90 -2.04
C LEU A 203 22.64 2.80 -1.38
N LEU A 204 22.78 2.08 -0.26
CA LEU A 204 24.06 1.97 0.42
C LEU A 204 25.12 1.38 -0.52
N ASN A 205 26.17 2.17 -0.75
CA ASN A 205 27.27 1.88 -1.69
C ASN A 205 26.86 1.75 -3.17
N SER A 206 25.65 2.19 -3.54
CA SER A 206 25.24 2.30 -4.94
C SER A 206 26.05 3.38 -5.68
N GLU A 207 25.96 3.39 -7.01
CA GLU A 207 26.58 4.44 -7.82
C GLU A 207 26.02 5.83 -7.48
N LEU A 208 24.73 5.92 -7.13
CA LEU A 208 24.12 7.16 -6.68
C LEU A 208 24.75 7.64 -5.36
N HIS A 209 24.89 6.74 -4.38
CA HIS A 209 25.53 7.07 -3.11
C HIS A 209 26.99 7.53 -3.30
N LYS A 210 27.76 6.82 -4.14
CA LYS A 210 29.14 7.22 -4.47
C LYS A 210 29.19 8.61 -5.11
N LYS A 211 28.26 8.92 -6.02
CA LYS A 211 28.15 10.24 -6.64
C LYS A 211 27.90 11.32 -5.59
N ILE A 212 26.94 11.12 -4.70
CA ILE A 212 26.61 12.07 -3.62
C ILE A 212 27.82 12.27 -2.69
N LEU A 213 28.58 11.22 -2.37
CA LEU A 213 29.80 11.32 -1.57
C LEU A 213 30.88 12.17 -2.25
N LEU A 214 31.05 12.02 -3.57
CA LEU A 214 31.99 12.83 -4.35
C LEU A 214 31.58 14.31 -4.36
N ASP A 215 30.29 14.59 -4.53
CA ASP A 215 29.76 15.95 -4.52
C ASP A 215 29.97 16.60 -3.14
N ARG A 216 29.65 15.87 -2.06
CA ARG A 216 29.93 16.27 -0.67
C ARG A 216 31.39 16.63 -0.46
N ASP A 217 32.30 15.74 -0.86
CA ASP A 217 33.74 15.93 -0.67
C ASP A 217 34.27 17.12 -1.49
N GLY A 218 33.71 17.35 -2.67
CA GLY A 218 33.97 18.53 -3.49
C GLY A 218 33.57 19.83 -2.79
N LEU A 219 32.33 19.88 -2.27
CA LEU A 219 31.80 21.02 -1.53
C LEU A 219 32.55 21.28 -0.22
N LEU A 220 32.95 20.25 0.52
CA LEU A 220 33.77 20.37 1.71
C LEU A 220 35.14 20.97 1.40
N LYS A 221 35.82 20.48 0.35
CA LYS A 221 37.11 21.03 -0.10
C LYS A 221 36.97 22.47 -0.55
N PHE A 222 35.88 22.82 -1.25
CA PHE A 222 35.59 24.19 -1.63
C PHE A 222 35.43 25.10 -0.41
N THR A 223 34.59 24.70 0.55
CA THR A 223 34.34 25.43 1.80
C THR A 223 35.62 25.62 2.60
N GLN A 224 36.45 24.58 2.71
CA GLN A 224 37.73 24.65 3.41
C GLN A 224 38.74 25.57 2.70
N ARG A 225 38.79 25.54 1.37
CA ARG A 225 39.62 26.49 0.59
C ARG A 225 39.17 27.92 0.82
N LEU A 226 37.86 28.17 0.82
CA LEU A 226 37.29 29.48 1.07
C LEU A 226 37.69 29.95 2.48
N MET A 227 37.45 29.16 3.52
CA MET A 227 37.90 29.48 4.88
C MET A 227 39.40 29.80 4.95
N ASN A 228 40.25 28.98 4.32
CA ASN A 228 41.70 29.17 4.32
C ASN A 228 42.16 30.47 3.64
N LEU A 229 41.41 31.00 2.67
CA LEU A 229 41.70 32.29 2.04
C LEU A 229 41.56 33.45 3.04
N PHE A 230 40.65 33.33 4.00
CA PHE A 230 40.35 34.38 4.98
C PHE A 230 40.97 34.14 6.36
N GLN A 231 41.63 33.01 6.59
CA GLN A 231 42.38 32.73 7.83
C GLN A 231 43.80 33.33 7.86
N LYS A 232 44.35 33.78 6.72
CA LYS A 232 45.71 34.35 6.69
C LYS A 232 45.70 35.78 7.28
N PRO A 233 46.54 36.08 8.29
CA PRO A 233 46.58 37.39 8.95
C PRO A 233 47.12 38.54 8.08
N SER A 234 47.50 38.26 6.82
CA SER A 234 48.00 39.22 5.85
C SER A 234 46.96 39.64 4.79
N SER A 235 45.70 39.21 4.92
CA SER A 235 44.58 39.82 4.18
C SER A 235 44.17 41.12 4.89
N TYR A 236 44.15 42.25 4.19
CA TYR A 236 43.74 43.56 4.72
C TYR A 236 42.28 43.61 5.19
N TYR A 237 41.49 42.60 4.83
CA TYR A 237 40.12 42.44 5.29
C TYR A 237 39.89 40.98 5.71
N ASN A 238 39.33 40.78 6.90
CA ASN A 238 38.83 39.47 7.33
C ASN A 238 37.46 39.19 6.64
N LEU A 239 37.01 37.93 6.62
CA LEU A 239 35.74 37.56 5.97
C LEU A 239 34.55 38.39 6.51
N VAL A 240 34.58 38.74 7.79
CA VAL A 240 33.54 39.53 8.46
C VAL A 240 33.51 40.96 7.93
N GLU A 241 34.65 41.58 7.65
CA GLU A 241 34.76 42.93 7.11
C GLU A 241 34.30 43.00 5.65
N ILE A 242 34.62 41.99 4.83
CA ILE A 242 34.20 41.93 3.43
C ILE A 242 32.69 41.75 3.30
N ILE A 243 32.07 40.96 4.17
CA ILE A 243 30.62 40.74 4.12
C ILE A 243 29.87 41.93 4.78
N ARG A 244 30.46 42.58 5.79
CA ARG A 244 29.87 43.76 6.44
C ARG A 244 29.78 44.98 5.54
N ASP A 245 30.67 45.12 4.56
CA ASP A 245 30.69 46.24 3.59
C ASP A 245 29.86 45.96 2.31
N ARG A 246 29.12 44.84 2.28
CA ARG A 246 28.25 44.44 1.16
C ARG A 246 26.81 44.27 1.62
N ASP A 247 26.01 45.32 1.40
CA ASP A 247 24.59 45.38 1.73
C ASP A 247 23.75 44.26 1.05
N ASP A 248 24.24 43.71 -0.06
CA ASP A 248 23.62 42.62 -0.82
C ASP A 248 23.76 41.23 -0.17
N ILE A 249 24.61 41.08 0.84
CA ILE A 249 24.95 39.80 1.49
C ILE A 249 24.57 39.80 2.99
N ALA A 250 23.91 40.87 3.47
CA ALA A 250 23.53 41.01 4.88
C ALA A 250 22.68 39.84 5.41
N ALA A 251 21.79 39.27 4.59
CA ALA A 251 20.98 38.11 4.95
C ALA A 251 21.82 36.86 5.30
N LEU A 252 22.95 36.67 4.62
CA LEU A 252 23.90 35.57 4.88
C LEU A 252 24.72 35.77 6.17
N VAL A 253 24.84 37.02 6.67
CA VAL A 253 25.51 37.34 7.95
C VAL A 253 24.60 37.06 9.13
N GLU A 254 23.30 37.32 8.98
CA GLU A 254 22.30 37.15 10.04
C GLU A 254 21.82 35.71 10.21
N GLY A 255 22.26 34.80 9.33
CA GLY A 255 21.94 33.37 9.41
C GLY A 255 20.48 33.05 9.10
N GLN A 256 19.86 33.82 8.19
CA GLN A 256 18.56 33.51 7.59
C GLN A 256 18.70 32.74 6.29
#